data_AF-A0A0C1QYR3-F1
#
_entry.id   AF-A0A0C1QYR3-F1
#
_cell.length_a   1.000
_cell.length_b   1.000
_cell.length_c   1.000
_cell.angle_alpha   90.00
_cell.angle_beta   90.00
_cell.angle_gamma   90.00
#
_symmetry.space_group_name_H-M   'P 1'
#
loop_
_entity.id
_entity.type
_entity.pdbx_description
1 polymer ?
#
loop_
_entity_poly.entity_id
_entity_poly.type
_entity_poly.pdbx_seq_one_letter_code
_entity_poly.pdbx_strand_id
1 'polypeptide(L)'
;MSNIVIQLLVIGFAAGVAGGMFGIGGGAIMVPAMVLLLGMDQKFATGTSIAAQILPIGILAALVYYRNGNLNIKYSVLIALGLIIGNFFGALFANQPYISSETMKKLYGIFLLIVGLRYLFVR
;
A
#
# COMPACT_ATOMS: atom_id res chain seq x y z
N MET A 1 -7.87 22.86 9.57
CA MET A 1 -7.01 21.73 10.02
C MET A 1 -7.81 20.56 10.60
N SER A 2 -8.96 20.76 11.26
CA SER A 2 -9.84 19.67 11.71
C SER A 2 -10.27 18.71 10.57
N ASN A 3 -10.63 19.26 9.41
CA ASN A 3 -11.16 18.46 8.29
C ASN A 3 -10.13 17.46 7.71
N ILE A 4 -8.85 17.86 7.58
CA ILE A 4 -7.83 16.97 6.99
C ILE A 4 -7.47 15.81 7.93
N VAL A 5 -7.47 16.05 9.25
CA VAL A 5 -7.23 14.99 10.23
C VAL A 5 -8.34 13.94 10.16
N ILE A 6 -9.61 14.37 10.10
CA ILE A 6 -10.75 13.47 9.95
C ILE A 6 -10.65 12.69 8.63
N GLN A 7 -10.32 13.36 7.52
CA GLN A 7 -10.15 12.70 6.23
C GLN A 7 -9.05 11.63 6.28
N LEU A 8 -7.89 11.93 6.90
CA LEU A 8 -6.79 10.96 7.05
C LEU A 8 -7.20 9.77 7.92
N LEU A 9 -7.96 9.99 9.00
CA LEU A 9 -8.49 8.91 9.84
C LEU A 9 -9.47 8.01 9.06
N VAL A 10 -10.37 8.61 8.28
CA VAL A 10 -11.32 7.86 7.43
C VAL A 10 -10.59 7.06 6.36
N ILE A 11 -9.61 7.67 5.69
CA ILE A 11 -8.75 7.00 4.70
C ILE A 11 -8.02 5.82 5.35
N GLY A 12 -7.42 6.03 6.51
CA GLY A 12 -6.71 4.99 7.26
C GLY A 12 -7.63 3.85 7.69
N PHE A 13 -8.83 4.16 8.18
CA PHE A 13 -9.83 3.15 8.54
C PHE A 13 -10.28 2.31 7.34
N ALA A 14 -10.67 2.97 6.24
CA ALA A 14 -11.10 2.27 5.03
C ALA A 14 -9.97 1.42 4.43
N ALA A 15 -8.75 1.95 4.40
CA ALA A 15 -7.57 1.21 3.96
C ALA A 15 -7.22 0.05 4.88
N GLY A 16 -7.42 0.19 6.20
CA GLY A 16 -7.22 -0.87 7.19
C GLY A 16 -8.20 -2.02 7.00
N VAL A 17 -9.49 -1.72 6.80
CA VAL A 17 -10.51 -2.74 6.49
C VAL A 17 -10.16 -3.47 5.20
N ALA A 18 -9.88 -2.74 4.12
CA ALA A 18 -9.50 -3.34 2.84
C ALA A 18 -8.18 -4.13 2.94
N GLY A 19 -7.20 -3.63 3.70
CA GLY A 19 -5.92 -4.29 3.95
C GLY A 19 -6.08 -5.61 4.71
N GLY A 20 -6.96 -5.67 5.71
CA GLY A 20 -7.28 -6.89 6.44
C GLY A 20 -8.05 -7.91 5.58
N MET A 21 -9.01 -7.44 4.78
CA MET A 21 -9.84 -8.31 3.92
C MET A 21 -9.08 -8.88 2.72
N PHE A 22 -8.32 -8.04 2.01
CA PHE A 22 -7.70 -8.41 0.73
C PHE A 22 -6.19 -8.64 0.82
N GLY A 23 -5.55 -8.37 1.97
CA GLY A 23 -4.10 -8.52 2.13
C GLY A 23 -3.26 -7.50 1.37
N ILE A 24 -3.86 -6.45 0.79
CA ILE A 24 -3.19 -5.44 -0.05
C ILE A 24 -2.34 -4.42 0.74
N GLY A 25 -2.25 -4.57 2.07
CA GLY A 25 -1.53 -3.65 2.96
C GLY A 25 -2.14 -2.25 3.10
N GLY A 26 -3.22 -1.92 2.40
CA GLY A 26 -3.93 -0.63 2.48
C GLY A 26 -3.36 0.50 1.61
N GLY A 27 -2.11 0.41 1.14
CA GLY A 27 -1.47 1.42 0.28
C GLY A 27 -2.22 1.65 -1.04
N ALA A 28 -2.77 0.57 -1.60
CA ALA A 28 -3.68 0.58 -2.76
C ALA A 28 -4.88 1.54 -2.63
N ILE A 29 -5.32 1.79 -1.39
CA ILE A 29 -6.43 2.70 -1.08
C ILE A 29 -5.90 4.05 -0.60
N MET A 30 -4.92 4.06 0.29
CA MET A 30 -4.37 5.28 0.89
C MET A 30 -3.76 6.23 -0.14
N VAL A 31 -2.96 5.70 -1.08
CA VAL A 31 -2.22 6.52 -2.04
C VAL A 31 -3.17 7.23 -3.01
N PRO A 32 -4.12 6.55 -3.70
CA PRO A 32 -5.10 7.26 -4.53
C PRO A 32 -5.97 8.22 -3.74
N ALA A 33 -6.40 7.86 -2.52
CA ALA A 33 -7.24 8.74 -1.72
C ALA A 33 -6.51 10.04 -1.35
N MET A 34 -5.25 9.97 -0.90
CA MET A 34 -4.45 11.15 -0.61
C MET A 34 -4.18 12.00 -1.87
N VAL A 35 -3.90 11.36 -3.01
CA VAL A 35 -3.58 12.09 -4.24
C VAL A 35 -4.82 12.72 -4.88
N LEU A 36 -5.94 12.01 -4.93
CA LEU A 36 -7.16 12.45 -5.63
C LEU A 36 -8.07 13.30 -4.75
N LEU A 37 -8.17 13.00 -3.46
CA LEU A 37 -9.06 13.73 -2.54
C LEU A 37 -8.36 14.86 -1.80
N LEU A 38 -7.08 14.68 -1.45
CA LEU A 38 -6.31 15.68 -0.69
C LEU A 38 -5.31 16.47 -1.56
N GLY A 39 -5.20 16.14 -2.86
CA GLY A 39 -4.32 16.83 -3.79
C GLY A 39 -2.83 16.65 -3.48
N MET A 40 -2.47 15.61 -2.71
CA MET A 40 -1.09 15.36 -2.32
C MET A 40 -0.26 14.90 -3.52
N ASP A 41 1.02 15.27 -3.52
CA ASP A 41 1.98 14.74 -4.49
C ASP A 41 2.08 13.20 -4.38
N GLN A 42 2.19 12.52 -5.51
CA GLN A 42 2.21 11.05 -5.56
C GLN A 42 3.35 10.45 -4.74
N LYS A 43 4.57 11.00 -4.82
CA LYS A 43 5.71 10.47 -4.07
C LYS A 43 5.53 10.73 -2.59
N PHE A 44 5.04 11.93 -2.23
CA PHE A 44 4.75 12.27 -0.85
C PHE A 44 3.69 11.34 -0.24
N ALA A 45 2.54 11.18 -0.91
CA ALA A 45 1.48 10.26 -0.51
C ALA A 45 1.97 8.81 -0.41
N THR A 46 2.82 8.35 -1.35
CA THR A 46 3.42 7.02 -1.30
C THR A 46 4.28 6.84 -0.06
N GLY A 47 5.20 7.79 0.21
CA GLY A 47 6.06 7.76 1.40
C GLY A 47 5.27 7.79 2.70
N THR A 48 4.25 8.65 2.80
CA THR A 48 3.36 8.70 3.97
C THR A 48 2.61 7.38 4.17
N SER A 49 2.13 6.76 3.09
CA SER A 49 1.43 5.47 3.17
C SER A 49 2.36 4.35 3.65
N ILE A 50 3.60 4.30 3.17
CA ILE A 50 4.59 3.29 3.60
C ILE A 50 4.88 3.46 5.09
N ALA A 51 5.10 4.71 5.55
CA ALA A 51 5.31 4.98 6.96
C ALA A 51 4.10 4.55 7.82
N ALA A 52 2.88 4.81 7.36
CA ALA A 52 1.66 4.37 8.04
C ALA A 52 1.52 2.83 8.08
N GLN A 53 2.01 2.11 7.07
CA GLN A 53 1.95 0.65 7.01
C GLN A 53 2.97 -0.06 7.91
N ILE A 54 4.08 0.60 8.27
CA ILE A 54 5.12 0.04 9.15
C ILE A 54 4.63 -0.10 10.60
N LEU A 55 3.63 0.71 11.01
CA LEU A 55 2.89 0.53 12.26
C LEU A 55 2.32 -0.90 12.35
N PRO A 56 1.90 -1.40 13.53
CA PRO A 56 1.58 -2.82 13.75
C PRO A 56 0.34 -3.34 12.99
N ILE A 57 -0.19 -2.63 11.99
CA ILE A 57 -1.34 -3.01 11.16
C ILE A 57 -1.14 -4.41 10.56
N GLY A 58 0.03 -4.66 9.95
CA GLY A 58 0.35 -5.96 9.37
C GLY A 58 0.40 -7.09 10.40
N ILE A 59 0.92 -6.80 11.60
CA ILE A 59 1.05 -7.77 12.70
C ILE A 59 -0.35 -8.16 13.22
N LEU A 60 -1.24 -7.19 13.41
CA LEU A 60 -2.59 -7.44 13.88
C LEU A 60 -3.40 -8.30 12.91
N ALA A 61 -3.35 -7.99 11.60
CA ALA A 61 -4.00 -8.81 10.59
C ALA A 61 -3.38 -10.22 10.51
N ALA A 62 -2.05 -10.32 10.48
CA ALA A 62 -1.34 -11.60 10.44
C ALA A 62 -1.67 -12.48 11.66
N LEU A 63 -1.83 -11.90 12.85
CA LEU A 63 -2.26 -12.63 14.05
C LEU A 63 -3.64 -13.26 13.88
N VAL A 64 -4.58 -12.53 13.27
CA VAL A 64 -5.92 -13.07 12.97
C VAL A 64 -5.82 -14.21 11.96
N TYR A 65 -5.05 -14.06 10.88
CA TYR A 65 -4.85 -15.13 9.91
C TYR A 65 -4.15 -16.35 10.52
N TYR A 66 -3.16 -16.13 11.40
CA TYR A 66 -2.46 -17.20 12.11
C TYR A 66 -3.40 -18.00 13.01
N ARG A 67 -4.23 -17.30 13.81
CA ARG A 67 -5.22 -17.95 14.70
C ARG A 67 -6.24 -18.78 13.94
N ASN A 68 -6.54 -18.41 12.69
CA ASN A 68 -7.45 -19.15 11.82
C ASN A 68 -6.76 -20.24 10.97
N GLY A 69 -5.47 -20.51 11.19
CA GLY A 69 -4.72 -21.51 10.41
C GLY A 69 -4.38 -21.10 8.98
N ASN A 70 -4.62 -19.84 8.61
CA ASN A 70 -4.47 -19.30 7.26
C ASN A 70 -3.13 -18.57 7.06
N LEU A 71 -2.08 -18.94 7.81
CA LEU A 71 -0.75 -18.32 7.72
C LEU A 71 0.35 -19.38 7.62
N ASN A 72 1.13 -19.32 6.55
CA ASN A 72 2.37 -20.07 6.42
C ASN A 72 3.56 -19.19 6.83
N ILE A 73 4.06 -19.38 8.06
CA ILE A 73 5.17 -18.58 8.61
C ILE A 73 6.43 -18.67 7.75
N LYS A 74 6.77 -19.86 7.24
CA LYS A 74 7.98 -20.06 6.44
C LYS A 74 7.94 -19.24 5.16
N TYR A 75 6.81 -19.25 4.45
CA TYR A 75 6.64 -18.46 3.23
C TYR A 75 6.61 -16.97 3.54
N SER A 76 5.93 -16.56 4.62
CA SER A 76 5.91 -15.16 5.06
C SER A 76 7.32 -14.60 5.32
N VAL A 77 8.20 -15.37 5.97
CA VAL A 77 9.59 -14.93 6.23
C VAL A 77 10.39 -14.79 4.93
N LEU A 78 10.29 -15.76 4.01
CA LEU A 78 10.99 -15.68 2.72
C LEU A 78 10.53 -14.48 1.89
N ILE A 79 9.22 -14.23 1.85
CA ILE A 79 8.65 -13.06 1.17
C ILE A 79 9.12 -11.76 1.86
N ALA A 80 9.16 -11.72 3.19
CA ALA A 80 9.62 -10.56 3.94
C ALA A 80 11.06 -10.16 3.59
N LEU A 81 11.97 -11.13 3.42
CA LEU A 81 13.34 -10.85 2.97
C LEU A 81 13.37 -10.19 1.59
N GLY A 82 12.56 -10.69 0.65
CA GLY A 82 12.41 -10.08 -0.67
C GLY A 82 11.82 -8.67 -0.61
N LEU A 83 10.83 -8.45 0.27
CA LEU A 83 10.19 -7.14 0.46
C LEU A 83 11.19 -6.10 0.99
N ILE A 84 12.08 -6.46 1.92
CA ILE A 84 13.09 -5.53 2.45
C ILE A 84 13.95 -4.97 1.31
N ILE A 85 14.49 -5.88 0.48
CA ILE A 85 15.37 -5.51 -0.64
C ILE A 85 14.58 -4.74 -1.70
N GLY A 86 13.42 -5.26 -2.09
CA GLY A 86 12.58 -4.66 -3.13
C GLY A 86 12.06 -3.27 -2.77
N ASN A 87 11.60 -3.06 -1.53
CA ASN A 87 11.14 -1.75 -1.07
C ASN A 87 12.28 -0.73 -1.03
N PHE A 88 13.46 -1.14 -0.56
CA PHE A 88 14.61 -0.24 -0.49
C PHE A 88 15.00 0.27 -1.88
N PHE A 89 15.24 -0.64 -2.83
CA PHE A 89 15.61 -0.25 -4.20
C PHE A 89 14.46 0.45 -4.92
N GLY A 90 13.21 -0.01 -4.74
CA GLY A 90 12.04 0.64 -5.32
C GLY A 90 11.87 2.08 -4.86
N ALA A 91 12.08 2.37 -3.57
CA ALA A 91 12.06 3.72 -3.02
C ALA A 91 13.20 4.59 -3.57
N LEU A 92 14.41 4.02 -3.72
CA LEU A 92 15.54 4.72 -4.34
C LEU A 92 15.23 5.12 -5.79
N PHE A 93 14.77 4.17 -6.61
CA PHE A 93 14.42 4.44 -8.00
C PHE A 93 13.29 5.47 -8.12
N ALA A 94 12.21 5.31 -7.35
CA ALA A 94 11.06 6.21 -7.40
C ALA A 94 11.42 7.66 -7.04
N ASN A 95 12.46 7.89 -6.23
CA ASN A 95 12.88 9.22 -5.79
C ASN A 95 14.00 9.84 -6.65
N GLN A 96 14.39 9.19 -7.75
CA GLN A 96 15.42 9.71 -8.62
C GLN A 96 14.94 10.98 -9.37
N PRO A 97 15.83 11.97 -9.64
CA PRO A 97 15.43 13.30 -10.13
C PRO A 97 14.67 13.30 -11.47
N TYR A 98 14.95 12.33 -12.34
CA TYR A 98 14.31 12.22 -13.67
C TYR A 98 12.95 11.52 -13.64
N ILE A 99 12.53 10.94 -12.51
CA ILE A 99 11.21 10.34 -12.37
C ILE A 99 10.28 11.35 -11.72
N SER A 100 9.29 11.86 -12.45
CA SER A 100 8.31 12.79 -11.88
C SER A 100 7.23 12.04 -11.08
N SER A 101 6.59 12.75 -10.16
CA SER A 101 5.42 12.23 -9.42
C SER A 101 4.25 11.92 -10.34
N GLU A 102 4.11 12.64 -11.46
CA GLU A 102 3.11 12.34 -12.48
C GLU A 102 3.40 11.00 -13.17
N THR A 103 4.66 10.72 -13.51
CA THR A 103 5.07 9.43 -14.04
C THR A 103 4.78 8.31 -13.04
N MET A 104 5.11 8.50 -11.77
CA MET A 104 4.77 7.55 -10.71
C MET A 104 3.27 7.32 -10.60
N LYS A 105 2.45 8.37 -10.71
CA LYS A 105 0.98 8.28 -10.66
C LYS A 105 0.44 7.48 -11.84
N LYS A 106 0.95 7.72 -13.05
CA LYS A 106 0.58 6.96 -14.27
C LYS A 106 0.98 5.50 -14.17
N LEU A 107 2.22 5.21 -13.77
CA LEU A 107 2.71 3.85 -13.56
C LEU A 107 1.87 3.10 -12.52
N TYR A 108 1.52 3.78 -11.42
CA TYR A 108 0.67 3.22 -10.39
C TYR A 108 -0.75 2.91 -10.90
N GLY A 109 -1.35 3.82 -11.67
CA GLY A 109 -2.66 3.59 -12.30
C GLY A 109 -2.64 2.42 -13.28
N ILE A 110 -1.60 2.32 -14.13
CA ILE A 110 -1.42 1.19 -15.04
C ILE A 110 -1.27 -0.12 -14.27
N PHE A 111 -0.46 -0.13 -13.20
CA PHE A 111 -0.30 -1.29 -12.33
C PHE A 111 -1.65 -1.75 -11.76
N LEU A 112 -2.45 -0.83 -11.20
CA LEU A 112 -3.78 -1.15 -10.67
C LEU A 112 -4.73 -1.69 -11.74
N LEU A 113 -4.72 -1.12 -12.95
CA LEU A 113 -5.52 -1.61 -14.08
C LEU A 113 -5.11 -3.03 -14.47
N ILE A 114 -3.81 -3.30 -14.60
CA ILE A 114 -3.31 -4.63 -14.96
C ILE A 114 -3.70 -5.64 -13.89
N VAL A 115 -3.46 -5.33 -12.61
CA VAL A 115 -3.82 -6.21 -11.49
C VAL A 115 -5.33 -6.47 -11.48
N GLY A 116 -6.15 -5.43 -11.58
CA GLY A 116 -7.61 -5.57 -11.59
C GLY A 116 -8.12 -6.41 -12.75
N LEU A 117 -7.65 -6.15 -13.97
CA LEU A 117 -8.03 -6.95 -15.15
C LEU A 117 -7.57 -8.41 -15.01
N ARG A 118 -6.32 -8.64 -14.56
CA ARG A 118 -5.82 -10.00 -14.32
C ARG A 118 -6.69 -10.73 -13.29
N TYR A 119 -7.03 -10.09 -12.18
CA TYR A 119 -7.81 -10.69 -11.11
C TYR A 119 -9.25 -11.06 -11.54
N LEU A 120 -9.81 -10.35 -12.52
CA LEU A 120 -11.15 -10.62 -13.05
C LEU A 120 -11.18 -11.73 -14.10
N PHE A 121 -10.16 -11.81 -14.95
CA PHE A 121 -10.21 -12.63 -16.16
C PHE A 121 -9.24 -13.81 -16.18
N VAL A 122 -8.26 -13.83 -15.27
CA VAL A 122 -7.30 -14.93 -15.16
C VAL A 122 -7.68 -15.78 -13.95
N ARG A 123 -7.98 -17.05 -14.22
CA ARG A 123 -8.27 -18.07 -13.21
C ARG A 123 -7.09 -18.30 -12.27
#